data_AF-A0A4P9ZP33-F1
#
_entry.id   AF-A0A4P9ZP33-F1
#
_cell.length_a   1.000
_cell.length_b   1.000
_cell.length_c   1.000
_cell.angle_alpha   90.00
_cell.angle_beta   90.00
_cell.angle_gamma   90.00
#
_symmetry.space_group_name_H-M   'P 1'
#
loop_
_entity.id
_entity.type
_entity.pdbx_description
1 polymer ?
#
loop_
_entity_poly.entity_id
_entity_poly.type
_entity_poly.pdbx_seq_one_letter_code
_entity_poly.pdbx_strand_id
1 'polypeptide(L)' 'MESLTQWDVNKVYSWFCSLGFQAYEKQIRDNQITGEVLLHLHHEALRDLSIDSLGKRLVILKAIYQLKLQHRVPITTEDY' A
#
# COMPACT_ATOMS: atom_id res chain seq x y z
N MET A 1 17.46 4.27 -8.35
CA MET A 1 16.27 3.61 -7.76
C MET A 1 15.18 4.65 -7.74
N GLU A 2 14.03 4.38 -8.35
CA GLU A 2 12.92 5.33 -8.45
C GLU A 2 12.30 5.59 -7.07
N SER A 3 11.90 6.84 -6.78
CA SER A 3 11.27 7.18 -5.51
C SER A 3 9.90 6.52 -5.40
N LEU A 4 9.51 6.06 -4.19
CA LEU A 4 8.16 5.52 -3.97
C LEU A 4 7.08 6.54 -4.29
N THR A 5 7.32 7.82 -4.00
CA THR A 5 6.38 8.90 -4.30
C THR A 5 6.12 9.10 -5.80
N GLN A 6 6.95 8.52 -6.67
CA GLN A 6 6.77 8.59 -8.13
C GLN A 6 5.99 7.40 -8.70
N TRP A 7 5.61 6.42 -7.87
CA TRP A 7 4.83 5.30 -8.34
C TRP A 7 3.42 5.76 -8.71
N ASP A 8 3.05 5.48 -9.97
CA ASP A 8 1.69 5.63 -10.43
C ASP A 8 0.79 4.48 -9.91
N VAL A 9 -0.50 4.61 -10.17
CA VAL A 9 -1.52 3.62 -9.78
C VAL A 9 -1.21 2.23 -10.35
N ASN A 10 -0.66 2.14 -11.57
CA ASN A 10 -0.35 0.86 -12.20
C ASN A 10 0.79 0.13 -11.48
N LYS A 11 1.81 0.87 -11.05
CA LYS A 11 2.94 0.32 -10.33
C LYS A 11 2.55 -0.11 -8.92
N VAL A 12 1.72 0.66 -8.24
CA VAL A 12 1.11 0.25 -6.95
C VAL A 12 0.28 -1.02 -7.13
N TYR A 13 -0.57 -1.09 -8.16
CA TYR A 13 -1.35 -2.30 -8.44
C TYR A 13 -0.45 -3.51 -8.71
N SER A 14 0.59 -3.34 -9.52
CA SER A 14 1.57 -4.40 -9.80
C SER A 14 2.26 -4.89 -8.52
N TRP A 15 2.55 -3.99 -7.59
CA TRP A 15 3.08 -4.33 -6.28
C TRP A 15 2.04 -5.10 -5.43
N PHE A 16 0.77 -4.69 -5.39
CA PHE A 16 -0.31 -5.47 -4.77
C PHE A 16 -0.44 -6.88 -5.37
N CYS A 17 -0.32 -7.01 -6.69
CA CYS A 17 -0.31 -8.30 -7.37
C CYS A 17 0.84 -9.20 -6.89
N SER A 18 2.04 -8.64 -6.68
CA SER A 18 3.20 -9.37 -6.15
C SER A 18 2.98 -9.92 -4.74
N LEU A 19 2.06 -9.31 -3.97
CA LEU A 19 1.66 -9.74 -2.64
C LEU A 19 0.46 -10.71 -2.65
N GLY A 20 -0.11 -11.03 -3.82
CA GLY A 20 -1.29 -11.89 -3.95
C GLY A 20 -2.63 -11.17 -3.80
N PHE A 21 -2.67 -9.85 -4.01
CA PHE A 21 -3.88 -9.02 -3.89
C PHE A 21 -4.41 -8.51 -5.24
N GLN A 22 -4.32 -9.32 -6.31
CA GLN A 22 -4.77 -8.96 -7.66
C GLN A 22 -6.27 -8.57 -7.70
N ALA A 23 -7.08 -9.14 -6.81
CA ALA A 23 -8.52 -8.88 -6.75
C ALA A 23 -8.89 -7.43 -6.38
N TYR A 24 -7.92 -6.61 -5.93
CA TYR A 24 -8.15 -5.23 -5.50
C TYR A 24 -7.87 -4.18 -6.59
N GLU A 25 -7.74 -4.58 -7.86
CA GLU A 25 -7.48 -3.67 -8.97
C GLU A 25 -8.44 -2.49 -9.01
N LYS A 26 -9.74 -2.78 -8.96
CA LYS A 26 -10.79 -1.76 -9.04
C LYS A 26 -10.63 -0.74 -7.92
N GLN A 27 -10.45 -1.20 -6.68
CA GLN A 27 -10.32 -0.35 -5.51
C GLN A 27 -9.07 0.53 -5.60
N ILE A 28 -7.94 -0.03 -6.05
CA ILE A 28 -6.69 0.71 -6.25
C ILE A 28 -6.85 1.79 -7.32
N ARG A 29 -7.51 1.47 -8.43
CA ARG A 29 -7.73 2.40 -9.55
C ARG A 29 -8.75 3.49 -9.23
N ASP A 30 -9.92 3.11 -8.74
CA ASP A 30 -11.03 4.04 -8.47
C ASP A 30 -10.64 5.05 -7.37
N ASN A 31 -9.85 4.63 -6.38
CA ASN A 31 -9.37 5.51 -5.30
C ASN A 31 -8.01 6.17 -5.62
N GLN A 32 -7.48 5.99 -6.84
CA GLN A 32 -6.21 6.59 -7.28
C GLN A 32 -5.05 6.36 -6.29
N ILE A 33 -4.88 5.12 -5.84
CA ILE A 33 -3.82 4.79 -4.89
C ILE A 33 -2.45 4.84 -5.59
N THR A 34 -1.80 6.00 -5.51
CA THR A 34 -0.42 6.23 -5.95
C THR A 34 0.57 5.85 -4.86
N GLY A 35 1.87 5.89 -5.16
CA GLY A 35 2.89 5.58 -4.16
C GLY A 35 2.90 6.54 -2.97
N GLU A 36 2.49 7.80 -3.17
CA GLU A 36 2.29 8.75 -2.07
C GLU A 36 1.16 8.28 -1.14
N VAL A 37 -0.01 7.94 -1.70
CA VAL A 37 -1.15 7.42 -0.92
C VAL A 37 -0.80 6.09 -0.24
N LEU A 38 -0.08 5.21 -0.94
CA LEU A 38 0.37 3.91 -0.42
C LEU A 38 1.15 4.05 0.88
N LEU A 39 2.03 5.04 0.97
CA LEU A 39 2.86 5.30 2.15
C LEU A 39 2.03 5.71 3.37
N HIS A 40 0.82 6.20 3.17
CA HIS A 40 -0.09 6.66 4.22
C HIS A 40 -1.24 5.68 4.52
N LEU A 41 -1.28 4.49 3.90
CA LEU A 41 -2.32 3.53 4.21
C LEU A 41 -2.19 3.01 5.65
N HIS A 42 -3.30 3.10 6.38
CA HIS A 42 -3.48 2.59 7.74
C HIS A 42 -4.69 1.65 7.82
N HIS A 43 -4.98 1.13 9.02
CA HIS A 43 -6.05 0.14 9.22
C HIS A 43 -7.45 0.58 8.76
N GLU A 44 -7.78 1.87 8.86
CA GLU A 44 -9.09 2.39 8.46
C GLU A 44 -9.12 2.65 6.96
N ALA A 45 -8.09 3.28 6.38
CA ALA A 45 -7.96 3.45 4.94
C ALA A 45 -8.05 2.10 4.17
N LEU A 46 -7.43 1.04 4.70
CA LEU A 46 -7.55 -0.30 4.11
C LEU A 46 -8.98 -0.87 4.20
N ARG A 47 -9.74 -0.56 5.26
CA ARG A 47 -11.17 -0.93 5.35
C ARG A 47 -12.00 -0.17 4.33
N ASP A 48 -11.73 1.11 4.12
CA ASP A 48 -12.41 1.91 3.11
C ASP A 48 -12.15 1.37 1.68
N LEU A 49 -10.99 0.74 1.47
CA LEU A 49 -10.66 -0.03 0.27
C LEU A 49 -11.27 -1.45 0.25
N SER A 50 -12.22 -1.76 1.13
CA SER A 50 -12.86 -3.07 1.27
C SER A 50 -11.90 -4.22 1.63
N ILE A 51 -10.80 -3.92 2.34
CA ILE A 51 -9.87 -4.91 2.90
C ILE A 51 -10.23 -5.15 4.37
N ASP A 52 -11.35 -5.84 4.59
CA ASP A 52 -11.96 -6.02 5.93
C ASP A 52 -11.33 -7.11 6.78
N SER A 53 -10.65 -8.08 6.15
CA SER A 53 -9.94 -9.11 6.90
C SER A 53 -8.72 -8.53 7.61
N LEU A 54 -8.68 -8.66 8.94
CA LEU A 54 -7.53 -8.22 9.74
C LEU A 54 -6.22 -8.84 9.25
N GLY A 55 -6.22 -10.14 8.94
CA GLY A 55 -5.04 -10.83 8.41
C GLY A 55 -4.53 -10.21 7.12
N LYS A 56 -5.41 -9.89 6.16
CA LYS A 56 -5.03 -9.21 4.91
C LYS A 56 -4.43 -7.83 5.18
N ARG A 57 -5.05 -7.05 6.07
CA ARG A 57 -4.51 -5.72 6.45
C ARG A 57 -3.11 -5.81 7.05
N LEU A 58 -2.89 -6.76 7.96
CA LEU A 58 -1.58 -6.95 8.58
C LEU A 58 -0.51 -7.33 7.55
N VAL A 59 -0.85 -8.18 6.57
CA VAL A 59 0.08 -8.52 5.47
C VAL A 59 0.45 -7.27 4.67
N ILE A 60 -0.52 -6.44 4.29
CA ILE A 60 -0.29 -5.22 3.50
C ILE A 60 0.52 -4.20 4.31
N LEU A 61 0.15 -3.91 5.55
CA LEU A 61 0.86 -2.93 6.40
C LEU A 61 2.30 -3.37 6.66
N LYS A 62 2.52 -4.67 6.92
CA LYS A 62 3.88 -5.23 7.04
C LYS A 62 4.66 -5.06 5.73
N ALA A 63 4.03 -5.27 4.58
CA ALA A 63 4.67 -5.07 3.29
C ALA A 63 5.01 -3.60 3.02
N ILE A 64 4.13 -2.65 3.37
CA ILE A 64 4.39 -1.20 3.28
C ILE A 64 5.58 -0.82 4.17
N TYR A 65 5.62 -1.33 5.40
CA TYR A 65 6.75 -1.12 6.31
C TYR A 65 8.08 -1.58 5.69
N GLN A 66 8.11 -2.79 5.10
CA GLN A 66 9.31 -3.30 4.41
C GLN A 66 9.67 -2.44 3.19
N LEU A 67 8.67 -1.98 2.44
CA LEU A 67 8.87 -1.11 1.28
C LEU A 67 9.48 0.25 1.69
N LYS A 68 9.01 0.84 2.80
CA LYS A 68 9.58 2.06 3.39
C LYS A 68 11.05 1.86 3.75
N LEU A 69 11.41 0.76 4.40
CA LEU A 69 12.81 0.43 4.72
C LEU A 69 13.68 0.32 3.47
N GLN A 70 13.22 -0.40 2.45
CA GLN A 70 13.96 -0.60 1.19
C GLN A 70 14.26 0.72 0.48
N HIS A 71 13.32 1.66 0.50
CA HIS A 71 13.44 2.96 -0.14
C HIS A 71 13.95 4.06 0.80
N ARG A 72 14.32 3.72 2.05
CA ARG A 72 14.80 4.66 3.08
C ARG A 72 13.81 5.80 3.37
N VAL A 73 12.51 5.50 3.31
CA VAL A 73 11.46 6.41 3.77
C VAL A 73 11.47 6.40 5.30
N PRO A 74 11.52 7.56 5.98
CA PRO A 74 11.43 7.63 7.43
C PRO A 74 10.14 6.97 7.94
N ILE A 75 10.26 6.15 8.99
CA ILE A 75 9.12 5.52 9.65
C ILE A 75 8.82 6.33 10.91
N THR A 76 7.57 6.72 11.05
CA THR A 76 7.08 7.55 12.16
C THR A 76 6.20 6.73 13.10
N THR A 77 5.89 7.25 14.28
CA THR A 77 4.99 6.57 15.23
C THR A 77 3.56 6.41 14.73
N GLU A 78 3.17 7.14 13.68
CA GLU A 78 1.85 7.04 13.02
C GLU A 78 1.76 5.83 12.08
N ASP A 79 2.88 5.14 11.82
CA ASP A 79 2.97 3.98 10.94
C ASP A 79 2.73 2.63 11.65
N TYR A 80 2.45 2.66 12.97
CA TYR A 80 2.29 1.48 13.85
C TYR A 80 0.83 1.16 14.18
#